data_AF-A0AAE1VZE8-F1
#
_entry.id   AF-A0AAE1VZE8-F1
#
_cell.length_a   1.000
_cell.length_b   1.000
_cell.length_c   1.000
_cell.angle_alpha   90.00
_cell.angle_beta   90.00
_cell.angle_gamma   90.00
#
_symmetry.space_group_name_H-M   'P 1'
#
loop_
_entity.id
_entity.type
_entity.pdbx_description
1 polymer ?
#
loop_
_entity_poly.entity_id
_entity_poly.type
_entity_poly.pdbx_seq_one_letter_code
_entity_poly.pdbx_strand_id
1 'polypeptide(L)'
;MENGDLGNGGGTQSRWSTRSNYRNTASSSDSDIIRICTCGREVVVRTSWTSTNPGRRFRGCPGIEGKYCGSFQWVDPPMCRRSKEVIPGLLARMNQYESVVKRAKDHAELESKRRRRCVALLILCLFCWAASLMLAINHYHLP
;
A
#
# COMPACT_ATOMS: atom_id res chain seq x y z
N MET A 1 -17.30 -35.57 65.26
CA MET A 1 -16.04 -35.22 65.94
C MET A 1 -15.55 -33.97 65.21
N GLU A 2 -16.09 -32.79 65.53
CA GLU A 2 -15.56 -31.85 66.55
C GLU A 2 -14.11 -31.44 66.22
N ASN A 3 -13.67 -30.19 66.09
CA ASN A 3 -14.11 -28.84 66.45
C ASN A 3 -13.43 -27.86 65.45
N GLY A 4 -13.85 -26.65 65.11
CA GLY A 4 -14.46 -25.60 65.92
C GLY A 4 -13.38 -24.73 66.57
N ASP A 5 -12.94 -23.63 65.92
CA ASP A 5 -12.40 -22.45 66.61
C ASP A 5 -12.47 -21.17 65.75
N LEU A 6 -12.87 -20.09 66.42
CA LEU A 6 -13.24 -18.75 65.93
C LEU A 6 -12.05 -17.79 66.03
N GLY A 7 -11.92 -16.82 65.11
CA GLY A 7 -10.99 -15.70 65.30
C GLY A 7 -10.95 -14.69 64.15
N ASN A 8 -11.35 -13.47 64.45
CA ASN A 8 -11.66 -12.34 63.57
C ASN A 8 -10.41 -11.51 63.16
N GLY A 9 -10.45 -10.86 61.99
CA GLY A 9 -9.73 -9.60 61.74
C GLY A 9 -8.75 -9.56 60.55
N GLY A 10 -9.00 -8.60 59.65
CA GLY A 10 -7.93 -7.80 59.04
C GLY A 10 -7.49 -8.13 57.62
N GLY A 11 -8.06 -7.41 56.65
CA GLY A 11 -7.25 -6.67 55.68
C GLY A 11 -6.74 -7.37 54.42
N THR A 12 -7.12 -6.77 53.29
CA THR A 12 -6.47 -6.79 51.97
C THR A 12 -6.86 -7.91 50.99
N GLN A 13 -8.05 -7.76 50.41
CA GLN A 13 -8.29 -8.27 49.06
C GLN A 13 -7.43 -7.48 48.06
N SER A 14 -6.38 -8.11 47.55
CA SER A 14 -5.55 -7.59 46.47
C SER A 14 -6.32 -7.58 45.14
N ARG A 15 -6.94 -6.43 44.88
CA ARG A 15 -6.70 -5.57 43.70
C ARG A 15 -6.91 -6.18 42.30
N TRP A 16 -8.15 -6.49 41.95
CA TRP A 16 -8.68 -6.27 40.58
C TRP A 16 -10.17 -5.90 40.66
N SER A 17 -10.45 -4.67 41.09
CA SER A 17 -11.79 -4.07 40.99
C SER A 17 -11.79 -3.01 39.90
N THR A 18 -12.35 -3.37 38.75
CA THR A 18 -13.24 -2.45 38.03
C THR A 18 -14.27 -3.28 37.26
N ARG A 19 -15.36 -3.58 37.95
CA ARG A 19 -16.63 -4.00 37.38
C ARG A 19 -17.12 -2.88 36.45
N SER A 20 -16.86 -2.98 35.15
CA SER A 20 -17.48 -2.09 34.17
C SER A 20 -18.95 -2.51 34.01
N ASN A 21 -19.83 -1.74 34.64
CA ASN A 21 -21.26 -1.76 34.35
C ASN A 21 -21.45 -1.23 32.90
N TYR A 22 -21.33 -2.10 31.90
CA TYR A 22 -21.90 -1.83 30.58
C TYR A 22 -23.42 -1.96 30.71
N ARG A 23 -24.04 -0.88 31.23
CA ARG A 23 -25.48 -0.71 31.25
C ARG A 23 -25.89 -0.46 29.80
N ASN A 24 -26.45 -1.48 29.15
CA ASN A 24 -27.10 -1.38 27.85
C ASN A 24 -28.32 -0.44 27.96
N THR A 25 -28.12 0.84 27.71
CA THR A 25 -29.19 1.75 27.30
C THR A 25 -29.09 1.90 25.80
N ALA A 26 -29.89 1.12 25.08
CA ALA A 26 -30.15 1.34 23.67
C ALA A 26 -30.85 2.70 23.52
N SER A 27 -30.07 3.75 23.25
CA SER A 27 -30.56 5.03 22.78
C SER A 27 -29.98 5.22 21.38
N SER A 28 -30.88 5.31 20.40
CA SER A 28 -30.64 5.55 18.98
C SER A 28 -30.04 6.95 18.71
N SER A 29 -28.92 7.31 19.35
CA SER A 29 -28.34 8.66 19.26
C SER A 29 -26.82 8.75 19.37
N ASP A 30 -26.09 7.63 19.45
CA ASP A 30 -24.61 7.66 19.50
C ASP A 30 -23.96 8.06 18.15
N SER A 31 -24.71 7.89 17.05
CA SER A 31 -24.28 8.26 15.70
C SER A 31 -24.40 9.76 15.38
N ASP A 32 -25.16 10.52 16.17
CA ASP A 32 -25.50 11.92 15.88
C ASP A 32 -24.62 12.94 16.62
N ILE A 33 -23.83 12.52 17.61
CA ILE A 33 -23.01 13.44 18.41
C ILE A 33 -21.85 14.07 17.62
N ILE A 34 -21.42 13.49 16.50
CA ILE A 34 -20.23 13.97 15.76
C ILE A 34 -20.58 14.38 14.33
N ARG A 35 -21.61 15.22 14.22
CA ARG A 35 -21.89 15.99 13.00
C ARG A 35 -21.39 17.42 13.09
N ILE A 36 -21.11 17.98 14.27
CA ILE A 36 -20.80 19.41 14.46
C ILE A 36 -19.38 19.61 15.02
N CYS A 37 -18.57 20.49 14.43
CA CYS A 37 -17.29 20.93 15.00
C CYS A 37 -17.55 21.80 16.24
N THR A 38 -16.57 21.89 17.13
CA THR A 38 -16.44 22.95 18.16
C THR A 38 -16.63 24.39 17.65
N CYS A 39 -16.47 24.67 16.34
CA CYS A 39 -16.80 25.97 15.75
C CYS A 39 -18.27 26.15 15.32
N GLY A 40 -19.15 25.19 15.67
CA GLY A 40 -20.59 25.22 15.36
C GLY A 40 -20.97 24.80 13.94
N ARG A 41 -20.01 24.45 13.09
CA ARG A 41 -20.23 24.05 11.69
C ARG A 41 -20.26 22.53 11.51
N GLU A 42 -20.95 22.05 10.49
CA GLU A 42 -20.96 20.63 10.13
C GLU A 42 -19.55 20.13 9.77
N VAL A 43 -19.16 18.97 10.31
CA VAL A 43 -17.87 18.35 10.01
C VAL A 43 -17.89 17.71 8.64
N VAL A 44 -16.75 17.74 7.96
CA VAL A 44 -16.56 17.09 6.67
C VAL A 44 -15.76 15.80 6.86
N VAL A 45 -16.10 14.77 6.08
CA VAL A 45 -15.32 13.54 6.00
C VAL A 45 -14.22 13.70 4.95
N ARG A 46 -12.97 13.46 5.34
CA ARG A 46 -11.78 13.48 4.49
C ARG A 46 -11.07 12.14 4.55
N THR A 47 -10.31 11.84 3.50
CA THR A 47 -9.47 10.63 3.43
C THR A 47 -8.03 10.98 3.74
N SER A 48 -7.38 10.22 4.61
CA SER A 48 -5.94 10.33 4.85
C SER A 48 -5.16 9.67 3.72
N TRP A 49 -4.18 10.40 3.19
CA TRP A 49 -3.24 9.91 2.17
C TRP A 49 -1.83 9.72 2.74
N THR A 50 -1.72 9.67 4.07
CA THR A 50 -0.43 9.39 4.73
C THR A 50 -0.06 7.92 4.56
N SER A 51 1.24 7.62 4.48
CA SER A 51 1.74 6.23 4.43
C SER A 51 1.32 5.40 5.65
N THR A 52 1.11 6.05 6.80
CA THR A 52 0.69 5.41 8.05
C THR A 52 -0.81 5.09 8.11
N ASN A 53 -1.65 5.89 7.43
CA ASN A 53 -3.11 5.70 7.41
C ASN A 53 -3.68 5.86 5.99
N PRO A 54 -3.17 5.11 5.00
CA PRO A 54 -3.60 5.29 3.62
C PRO A 54 -5.07 4.90 3.47
N GLY A 55 -5.87 5.77 2.85
CA GLY A 55 -7.28 5.54 2.58
C GLY A 55 -8.20 5.63 3.80
N ARG A 56 -7.67 5.89 5.01
CA ARG A 56 -8.49 5.92 6.23
C ARG A 56 -9.23 7.25 6.37
N ARG A 57 -10.53 7.21 6.61
CA ARG A 57 -11.38 8.41 6.68
C ARG A 57 -11.43 9.02 8.07
N PHE A 58 -11.43 10.35 8.12
CA PHE A 58 -11.60 11.13 9.34
C PHE A 58 -12.61 12.27 9.14
N ARG A 59 -13.34 12.62 10.20
CA ARG A 59 -14.14 13.84 10.31
C ARG A 59 -13.25 14.98 10.77
N GLY A 60 -13.41 16.16 10.19
CA GLY A 60 -12.72 17.35 10.65
C GLY A 60 -13.42 18.64 10.27
N CYS A 61 -12.90 19.75 10.77
CA CYS A 61 -13.41 21.08 10.44
C CYS A 61 -13.38 21.33 8.92
N PRO A 62 -14.46 21.86 8.32
CA PRO A 62 -14.42 22.32 6.94
C PRO A 62 -13.34 23.39 6.72
N GLY A 63 -13.11 24.25 7.72
CA GLY A 63 -12.18 25.38 7.65
C GLY A 63 -12.75 26.54 6.84
N ILE A 64 -12.40 27.78 7.21
CA ILE A 64 -12.69 28.98 6.40
C ILE A 64 -11.39 29.77 6.34
N GLU A 65 -10.98 30.18 5.14
CA GLU A 65 -9.76 30.99 4.92
C GLU A 65 -8.50 30.37 5.57
N GLY A 66 -8.39 29.04 5.54
CA GLY A 66 -7.26 28.31 6.12
C GLY A 66 -7.26 28.18 7.65
N LYS A 67 -8.28 28.70 8.36
CA LYS A 67 -8.42 28.54 9.81
C LYS A 67 -9.28 27.32 10.14
N TYR A 68 -8.70 26.37 10.89
CA TYR A 68 -9.35 25.14 11.33
C TYR A 68 -9.52 25.13 12.85
N CYS A 69 -10.65 24.59 13.36
CA CYS A 69 -10.94 24.47 14.80
C CYS A 69 -10.18 23.32 15.51
N GLY A 70 -9.28 22.62 14.80
CA GLY A 70 -8.54 21.47 15.35
C GLY A 70 -9.37 20.21 15.59
N SER A 71 -10.67 20.22 15.30
CA SER A 71 -11.51 19.02 15.43
C SER A 71 -11.06 17.91 14.48
N PHE A 72 -10.90 16.72 15.05
CA PHE A 72 -10.45 15.54 14.33
C PHE A 72 -11.02 14.28 14.96
N GLN A 73 -11.58 13.39 14.15
CA GLN A 73 -11.99 12.06 14.60
C GLN A 73 -11.91 11.05 13.48
N TRP A 74 -11.41 9.85 13.74
CA TRP A 74 -11.44 8.75 12.78
C TRP A 74 -12.87 8.23 12.56
N VAL A 75 -13.27 8.07 11.30
CA VAL A 75 -14.50 7.36 10.90
C VAL A 75 -14.25 5.87 10.86
N ASP A 76 -13.17 5.47 10.20
CA ASP A 76 -12.82 4.07 10.06
C ASP A 76 -12.00 3.60 11.28
N PRO A 77 -12.17 2.36 11.75
CA PRO A 77 -11.35 1.81 12.84
C PRO A 77 -9.86 1.79 12.45
N PRO A 78 -8.94 1.74 13.43
CA PRO A 78 -7.53 1.61 13.13
C PRO A 78 -7.28 0.30 12.40
N MET A 79 -6.40 0.34 11.39
CA MET A 79 -5.92 -0.87 10.75
C MET A 79 -5.28 -1.79 11.80
N CYS A 80 -5.56 -3.09 11.73
CA CYS A 80 -5.05 -4.04 12.73
C CYS A 80 -3.51 -4.10 12.68
N ARG A 81 -2.90 -4.44 13.82
CA ARG A 81 -1.43 -4.50 13.96
C ARG A 81 -0.78 -5.38 12.89
N ARG A 82 -1.36 -6.56 12.64
CA ARG A 82 -0.88 -7.49 11.62
C ARG A 82 -0.87 -6.88 10.22
N SER A 83 -1.93 -6.17 9.84
CA SER A 83 -1.99 -5.51 8.53
C SER A 83 -0.96 -4.40 8.38
N LYS A 84 -0.70 -3.62 9.44
CA LYS A 84 0.36 -2.60 9.45
C LYS A 84 1.76 -3.19 9.27
N GLU A 85 1.98 -4.42 9.72
CA GLU A 85 3.25 -5.13 9.56
C GLU A 85 3.37 -5.82 8.20
N VAL A 86 2.29 -6.46 7.73
CA VAL A 86 2.31 -7.31 6.53
C VAL A 86 2.18 -6.49 5.23
N ILE A 87 1.29 -5.50 5.17
CA ILE A 87 1.00 -4.76 3.92
C ILE A 87 2.25 -4.06 3.37
N PRO A 88 3.07 -3.34 4.16
CA PRO A 88 4.28 -2.71 3.64
C PRO A 88 5.27 -3.72 3.07
N GLY A 89 5.44 -4.88 3.72
CA GLY A 89 6.32 -5.96 3.25
C GLY A 89 5.85 -6.56 1.92
N LEU A 90 4.54 -6.73 1.75
CA LEU A 90 3.96 -7.21 0.49
C LEU A 90 4.15 -6.19 -0.64
N LEU A 91 3.88 -4.91 -0.39
CA LEU A 91 4.08 -3.85 -1.38
C LEU A 91 5.55 -3.74 -1.81
N ALA A 92 6.48 -3.79 -0.85
CA ALA A 92 7.92 -3.78 -1.15
C ALA A 92 8.31 -4.95 -2.06
N ARG A 93 7.81 -6.14 -1.76
CA ARG A 93 8.06 -7.34 -2.57
C ARG A 93 7.44 -7.24 -3.97
N MET A 94 6.22 -6.72 -4.09
CA MET A 94 5.57 -6.50 -5.38
C MET A 94 6.40 -5.52 -6.25
N ASN A 95 6.78 -4.38 -5.69
CA ASN A 95 7.62 -3.39 -6.38
C ASN A 95 8.97 -4.00 -6.81
N GLN A 96 9.56 -4.85 -5.96
CA GLN A 96 10.78 -5.57 -6.31
C GLN A 96 10.56 -6.50 -7.50
N TYR A 97 9.49 -7.31 -7.49
CA TYR A 97 9.17 -8.21 -8.60
C TYR A 97 8.88 -7.45 -9.90
N GLU A 98 8.12 -6.37 -9.84
CA GLU A 98 7.87 -5.49 -10.99
C GLU A 98 9.19 -4.96 -11.57
N SER A 99 10.14 -4.56 -10.72
CA SER A 99 11.45 -4.10 -11.17
C SER A 99 12.26 -5.20 -11.87
N VAL A 100 12.20 -6.44 -11.37
CA VAL A 100 12.90 -7.59 -11.97
C VAL A 100 12.29 -7.95 -13.31
N VAL A 101 10.96 -8.04 -13.38
CA VAL A 101 10.22 -8.35 -14.61
C VAL A 101 10.49 -7.28 -15.66
N LYS A 102 10.48 -5.99 -15.27
CA LYS A 102 10.80 -4.89 -16.18
C LYS A 102 12.21 -5.02 -16.74
N ARG A 103 13.23 -5.21 -15.89
CA ARG A 103 14.62 -5.40 -16.33
C ARG A 103 14.79 -6.60 -17.25
N ALA A 104 14.13 -7.72 -16.94
CA ALA A 104 14.17 -8.91 -17.79
C ALA A 104 13.56 -8.66 -19.17
N LYS A 105 12.42 -7.95 -19.24
CA LYS A 105 11.79 -7.55 -20.50
C LYS A 105 12.68 -6.60 -21.30
N ASP A 106 13.24 -5.58 -20.65
CA ASP A 106 14.14 -4.61 -21.29
C ASP A 106 15.39 -5.30 -21.87
N HIS A 107 15.96 -6.26 -21.12
CA HIS A 107 17.10 -7.06 -21.59
C HIS A 107 16.74 -7.92 -22.81
N ALA A 108 15.63 -8.66 -22.75
CA ALA A 108 15.17 -9.50 -23.85
C ALA A 108 14.85 -8.65 -25.11
N GLU A 109 14.27 -7.46 -24.94
CA GLU A 109 13.99 -6.54 -26.04
C GLU A 109 15.29 -6.02 -26.68
N LEU A 110 16.28 -5.65 -25.87
CA LEU A 110 17.58 -5.20 -26.35
C LEU A 110 18.30 -6.32 -27.12
N GLU A 111 18.27 -7.55 -26.61
CA GLU A 111 18.84 -8.72 -27.29
C GLU A 111 18.12 -9.01 -28.61
N SER A 112 16.79 -8.92 -28.65
CA SER A 112 16.01 -9.07 -29.87
C SER A 112 16.35 -7.99 -30.91
N LYS A 113 16.48 -6.72 -30.49
CA LYS A 113 16.92 -5.62 -31.36
C LYS A 113 18.35 -5.86 -31.88
N ARG A 114 19.28 -6.25 -31.01
CA ARG A 114 20.66 -6.57 -31.38
C ARG A 114 20.70 -7.71 -32.40
N ARG A 115 19.98 -8.81 -32.14
CA ARG A 115 19.89 -9.96 -33.04
C ARG A 115 19.34 -9.56 -34.41
N ARG A 116 18.23 -8.80 -34.45
CA ARG A 116 17.64 -8.30 -35.71
C ARG A 116 18.63 -7.45 -36.51
N ARG A 117 19.37 -6.55 -35.83
CA ARG A 117 20.41 -5.74 -36.49
C ARG A 117 21.55 -6.60 -37.04
N CYS A 118 22.08 -7.54 -36.25
CA CYS A 118 23.14 -8.45 -36.72
C CYS A 118 22.68 -9.27 -37.92
N VAL A 119 21.47 -9.85 -37.87
CA VAL A 119 20.90 -10.62 -38.99
C VAL A 119 20.74 -9.74 -40.24
N ALA A 120 20.22 -8.51 -40.10
CA ALA A 120 20.08 -7.59 -41.23
C ALA A 120 21.43 -7.22 -41.86
N LEU A 121 22.45 -6.96 -41.04
CA LEU A 121 23.81 -6.68 -41.53
C LEU A 121 24.43 -7.88 -42.23
N LEU A 122 24.27 -9.08 -41.69
CA LEU A 122 24.76 -10.31 -42.33
C LEU A 122 24.10 -10.54 -43.69
N ILE A 123 22.78 -10.36 -43.79
CA ILE A 123 22.05 -10.47 -45.06
C ILE A 123 22.57 -9.45 -46.07
N LEU A 124 22.77 -8.19 -45.66
CA LEU A 124 23.30 -7.14 -46.53
C LEU A 124 24.72 -7.45 -47.00
N CYS A 125 25.61 -7.90 -46.11
CA CYS A 125 26.97 -8.30 -46.46
C CYS A 125 27.00 -9.45 -47.45
N LEU A 126 26.17 -10.49 -47.25
CA LEU A 126 26.05 -11.62 -48.17
C LEU A 126 25.55 -11.18 -49.54
N PHE A 127 24.57 -10.28 -49.57
CA PHE A 127 24.06 -9.71 -50.81
C PHE A 127 25.14 -8.93 -51.57
N CYS A 128 25.89 -8.05 -50.89
CA CYS A 128 26.99 -7.31 -51.50
C CYS A 128 28.08 -8.24 -52.04
N TRP A 129 28.46 -9.25 -51.25
CA TRP A 129 29.45 -10.25 -51.68
C TRP A 129 29.00 -11.00 -52.94
N ALA A 130 27.74 -11.46 -52.99
CA ALA A 130 27.19 -12.14 -54.16
C ALA A 130 27.12 -11.23 -55.40
N ALA A 131 26.71 -9.97 -55.23
CA ALA A 131 26.66 -9.00 -56.33
C ALA A 131 28.06 -8.75 -56.92
N SER A 132 29.06 -8.54 -56.07
CA SER A 132 30.46 -8.37 -56.52
C SER A 132 30.99 -9.59 -57.24
N LEU A 133 30.68 -10.80 -56.77
CA LEU A 133 31.06 -12.05 -57.44
C LEU A 133 30.42 -12.16 -58.83
N MET A 134 29.12 -11.88 -58.96
CA MET A 134 28.42 -11.93 -60.24
C MET A 134 28.98 -10.89 -61.23
N LEU A 135 29.29 -9.69 -60.76
CA LEU A 135 29.93 -8.65 -61.59
C LEU A 135 31.32 -9.08 -62.07
N ALA A 136 32.11 -9.70 -61.20
CA ALA A 136 33.44 -10.21 -61.57
C ALA A 136 33.33 -11.31 -62.63
N ILE A 137 32.46 -12.31 -62.42
CA ILE A 137 32.26 -13.41 -63.39
C ILE A 137 31.85 -12.86 -64.75
N ASN A 138 30.90 -11.92 -64.79
CA ASN A 138 30.45 -11.31 -66.05
C ASN A 138 31.56 -10.53 -66.77
N HIS A 139 32.46 -9.86 -66.04
CA HIS A 139 33.60 -9.16 -66.63
C HIS A 139 34.66 -10.11 -67.20
N TYR A 140 34.88 -11.26 -66.56
CA TYR A 140 35.85 -12.26 -67.06
C TYR A 140 35.32 -13.10 -68.24
N HIS A 141 34.01 -13.17 -68.41
CA HIS A 141 33.37 -13.96 -69.47
C HIS A 141 33.01 -13.14 -70.73
N LEU A 142 33.32 -11.84 -70.72
CA LEU A 142 33.21 -10.95 -71.89
C LEU A 142 34.47 -11.15 -72.76
N PRO A 143 34.33 -11.61 -74.02
CA PRO A 143 35.46 -11.79 -74.94
C PRO A 143 36.03 -10.47 -75.47
#